data_AF-A0A8T4V5M2-F1
#
_entry.id   AF-A0A8T4V5M2-F1
#
_cell.length_a   1.000
_cell.length_b   1.000
_cell.length_c   1.000
_cell.angle_alpha   90.00
_cell.angle_beta   90.00
_cell.angle_gamma   90.00
#
_symmetry.space_group_name_H-M   'P 1'
#
loop_
_entity.id
_entity.type
_entity.pdbx_description
1 polymer ?
#
loop_
_entity_poly.entity_id
_entity_poly.type
_entity_poly.pdbx_seq_one_letter_code
_entity_poly.pdbx_strand_id
1 'polypeptide(L)'
;MNKKGIFGFSTELVVYLFFIIIVAVFIFSVAVDYLSSKTETIQLESYILTKSITNSKTCLAYDDGLRTYKGVIDLKKLNFEVLNKCFSKPTIGYLVKIQDLEGKEVKVASKLDARQKAYLPICKDLKSYECYSRKTIVSYYQENEVKTGYLTIDLIKQKGGFSLV
;
A
#
# COMPACT_ATOMS: atom_id res chain seq x y z
N MET A 1 72.28 16.88 -11.64
CA MET A 1 70.84 17.23 -11.46
C MET A 1 70.09 16.94 -12.74
N ASN A 2 69.13 16.01 -12.70
CA ASN A 2 67.82 16.07 -13.38
C ASN A 2 67.14 14.69 -13.29
N LYS A 3 66.35 14.50 -12.24
CA LYS A 3 65.32 13.45 -12.20
C LYS A 3 64.16 13.92 -13.10
N LYS A 4 63.88 13.18 -14.17
CA LYS A 4 62.55 13.19 -14.80
C LYS A 4 62.07 11.74 -14.81
N GLY A 5 61.25 11.39 -13.82
CA GLY A 5 60.56 10.11 -13.79
C GLY A 5 59.58 10.06 -14.94
N ILE A 6 59.92 9.29 -15.97
CA ILE A 6 59.00 8.98 -17.07
C ILE A 6 58.05 7.93 -16.50
N PHE A 7 56.85 8.34 -16.11
CA PHE A 7 55.76 7.42 -15.85
C PHE A 7 55.43 6.71 -17.17
N GLY A 8 55.96 5.51 -17.36
CA GLY A 8 55.57 4.61 -18.42
C GLY A 8 54.18 4.03 -18.15
N PHE A 9 53.15 4.87 -18.26
CA PHE A 9 51.80 4.34 -18.45
C PHE A 9 51.73 3.80 -19.88
N SER A 10 51.96 2.49 -20.04
CA SER A 10 51.65 1.81 -21.30
C SER A 10 50.19 2.15 -21.66
N THR A 11 49.93 2.51 -22.91
CA THR A 11 48.58 2.78 -23.42
C THR A 11 47.62 1.64 -23.08
N GLU A 12 48.14 0.41 -23.05
CA GLU A 12 47.45 -0.80 -22.60
C GLU A 12 46.93 -0.70 -21.16
N LEU A 13 47.72 -0.16 -20.23
CA LEU A 13 47.34 -0.02 -18.82
C LEU A 13 46.24 1.04 -18.63
N VAL A 14 46.25 2.09 -19.46
CA VAL A 14 45.18 3.10 -19.49
C VAL A 14 43.88 2.51 -20.03
N VAL A 15 43.94 1.68 -21.07
CA VAL A 15 42.77 0.99 -21.64
C VAL A 15 42.18 0.01 -20.62
N TYR A 16 42.99 -0.79 -19.94
CA TYR A 16 42.50 -1.69 -18.89
C TYR A 16 41.82 -0.94 -17.75
N LEU A 17 42.42 0.17 -17.27
CA LEU A 17 41.79 1.01 -16.24
C LEU A 17 40.44 1.58 -16.70
N PHE A 18 40.32 1.98 -17.96
CA PHE A 18 39.07 2.48 -18.51
C PHE A 18 37.96 1.41 -18.51
N PHE A 19 38.28 0.18 -18.92
CA PHE A 19 37.33 -0.94 -18.86
C PHE A 19 36.90 -1.27 -17.43
N ILE A 20 37.83 -1.26 -16.47
CA ILE A 20 37.53 -1.50 -15.05
C ILE A 20 36.55 -0.45 -14.53
N ILE A 21 36.76 0.82 -14.86
CA ILE A 21 35.87 1.92 -14.46
C ILE A 21 34.47 1.73 -15.06
N ILE A 22 34.36 1.40 -16.35
CA ILE A 22 33.06 1.16 -16.99
C ILE A 22 32.31 0.01 -16.31
N VAL A 23 32.99 -1.11 -16.05
CA VAL A 23 32.38 -2.26 -15.38
C VAL A 23 31.95 -1.89 -13.95
N ALA A 24 32.78 -1.16 -13.21
CA ALA A 24 32.44 -0.70 -11.87
C ALA A 24 31.23 0.24 -11.84
N VAL A 25 31.16 1.20 -12.78
CA VAL A 25 30.02 2.11 -12.93
C VAL A 25 28.76 1.33 -13.30
N PHE A 26 28.85 0.36 -14.21
CA PHE A 26 27.72 -0.49 -14.58
C PHE A 26 27.19 -1.30 -13.39
N ILE A 27 28.08 -1.98 -12.65
CA ILE A 27 27.72 -2.74 -11.45
C ILE A 27 27.08 -1.82 -10.41
N PHE A 28 27.65 -0.63 -10.18
CA PHE A 28 27.11 0.34 -9.24
C PHE A 28 25.71 0.83 -9.66
N SER A 29 25.51 1.19 -10.92
CA SER A 29 24.20 1.62 -11.42
C SER A 29 23.15 0.51 -11.29
N VAL A 30 23.47 -0.72 -11.66
CA VAL A 30 22.56 -1.87 -11.50
C VAL A 30 22.26 -2.14 -10.03
N ALA A 31 23.26 -2.06 -9.15
CA ALA A 31 23.06 -2.26 -7.71
C ALA A 31 22.18 -1.15 -7.11
N VAL A 32 22.40 0.10 -7.48
CA VAL A 32 21.60 1.25 -7.02
C VAL A 32 20.17 1.16 -7.56
N ASP A 33 19.96 0.79 -8.83
CA ASP A 33 18.62 0.60 -9.39
C ASP A 33 17.88 -0.56 -8.72
N TYR A 34 18.58 -1.67 -8.48
CA TYR A 34 18.00 -2.83 -7.79
C TYR A 34 17.65 -2.52 -6.32
N LEU A 35 18.52 -1.80 -5.61
CA LEU A 35 18.29 -1.41 -4.20
C LEU A 35 17.29 -0.25 -4.05
N SER A 36 17.23 0.66 -5.03
CA SER A 36 16.31 1.80 -5.03
C SER A 36 14.93 1.46 -5.58
N SER A 37 14.82 0.35 -6.31
CA SER A 37 13.55 -0.31 -6.61
C SER A 37 12.95 -0.84 -5.30
N LYS A 38 12.46 0.09 -4.48
CA LYS A 38 11.45 -0.19 -3.46
C LYS A 38 10.33 -0.89 -4.20
N THR A 39 10.31 -2.21 -4.11
CA THR A 39 9.22 -3.01 -4.61
C THR A 39 7.97 -2.41 -3.98
N GLU A 40 7.08 -1.82 -4.78
CA GLU A 40 5.85 -1.17 -4.32
C GLU A 40 4.87 -2.25 -3.80
N THR A 41 5.22 -2.89 -2.69
CA THR A 41 4.42 -3.98 -2.10
C THR A 41 3.11 -3.48 -1.53
N ILE A 42 2.98 -2.17 -1.29
CA ILE A 42 1.80 -1.58 -0.65
C ILE A 42 0.53 -1.73 -1.50
N GLN A 43 0.65 -1.68 -2.83
CA GLN A 43 -0.47 -1.89 -3.75
C GLN A 43 -0.94 -3.37 -3.74
N LEU A 44 0.01 -4.30 -3.60
CA LEU A 44 -0.28 -5.72 -3.53
C LEU A 44 -0.86 -6.09 -2.16
N GLU A 45 -0.27 -5.58 -1.07
CA GLU A 45 -0.78 -5.77 0.29
C GLU A 45 -2.21 -5.25 0.43
N SER A 46 -2.51 -4.08 -0.13
CA SER A 46 -3.85 -3.51 -0.09
C SER A 46 -4.84 -4.28 -0.97
N TYR A 47 -4.40 -4.83 -2.11
CA TYR A 47 -5.20 -5.74 -2.92
C TYR A 47 -5.58 -7.00 -2.15
N ILE A 48 -4.59 -7.67 -1.56
CA ILE A 48 -4.79 -8.89 -0.77
C ILE A 48 -5.73 -8.60 0.40
N LEU A 49 -5.53 -7.47 1.08
CA LEU A 49 -6.36 -7.04 2.20
C LEU A 49 -7.81 -6.75 1.77
N THR A 50 -8.01 -6.02 0.66
CA THR A 50 -9.34 -5.74 0.11
C THR A 50 -10.08 -7.04 -0.23
N LYS A 51 -9.39 -7.98 -0.89
CA LYS A 51 -9.97 -9.30 -1.23
C LYS A 51 -10.24 -10.16 -0.01
N SER A 52 -9.35 -10.16 0.98
CA SER A 52 -9.53 -10.88 2.23
C SER A 52 -10.79 -10.42 2.96
N ILE A 53 -10.96 -9.10 3.09
CA ILE A 53 -12.06 -8.49 3.82
C ILE A 53 -13.41 -8.71 3.12
N THR A 54 -13.45 -8.61 1.79
CA THR A 54 -14.68 -8.73 0.98
C THR A 54 -15.12 -10.18 0.72
N ASN A 55 -14.23 -11.16 0.95
CA ASN A 55 -14.54 -12.58 0.73
C ASN A 55 -14.62 -13.40 2.01
N SER A 56 -14.19 -12.86 3.16
CA SER A 56 -14.23 -13.57 4.44
C SER A 56 -15.58 -13.42 5.15
N LYS A 57 -16.14 -14.57 5.57
CA LYS A 57 -17.37 -14.66 6.38
C LYS A 57 -17.30 -13.87 7.69
N THR A 58 -16.13 -13.85 8.32
CA THR A 58 -15.87 -13.16 9.59
C THR A 58 -15.65 -11.66 9.40
N CYS A 59 -15.49 -11.20 8.16
CA CYS A 59 -15.30 -9.81 7.80
C CYS A 59 -16.55 -9.24 7.13
N LEU A 60 -16.41 -8.68 5.94
CA LEU A 60 -17.50 -7.94 5.30
C LEU A 60 -18.36 -8.82 4.40
N ALA A 61 -17.99 -10.07 4.11
CA ALA A 61 -18.78 -10.91 3.21
C ALA A 61 -20.15 -11.24 3.82
N TYR A 62 -21.18 -11.12 3.01
CA TYR A 62 -22.54 -11.51 3.37
C TYR A 62 -22.64 -13.02 3.56
N ASP A 63 -23.35 -13.44 4.59
CA ASP A 63 -23.54 -14.84 4.96
C ASP A 63 -24.99 -15.00 5.42
N ASP A 64 -25.71 -15.92 4.79
CA ASP A 64 -27.12 -16.22 5.11
C ASP A 64 -27.24 -17.37 6.12
N GLY A 65 -26.15 -17.77 6.76
CA GLY A 65 -26.07 -18.93 7.65
C GLY A 65 -25.79 -20.26 6.95
N LEU A 66 -26.11 -20.38 5.65
CA LEU A 66 -25.89 -21.58 4.84
C LEU A 66 -24.67 -21.45 3.92
N ARG A 67 -24.47 -20.26 3.34
CA ARG A 67 -23.35 -19.96 2.46
C ARG A 67 -22.86 -18.52 2.62
N THR A 68 -21.56 -18.34 2.37
CA THR A 68 -20.93 -17.03 2.30
C THR A 68 -20.86 -16.56 0.85
N TYR A 69 -21.39 -15.38 0.58
CA TYR A 69 -21.40 -14.75 -0.74
C TYR A 69 -20.17 -13.86 -0.91
N LYS A 70 -19.17 -14.39 -1.62
CA LYS A 70 -17.93 -13.65 -1.92
C LYS A 70 -18.23 -12.43 -2.81
N GLY A 71 -17.70 -11.27 -2.44
CA GLY A 71 -17.91 -10.02 -3.19
C GLY A 71 -19.26 -9.33 -2.93
N VAL A 72 -20.13 -9.90 -2.08
CA VAL A 72 -21.32 -9.23 -1.56
C VAL A 72 -21.03 -8.77 -0.14
N ILE A 73 -21.10 -7.47 0.11
CA ILE A 73 -20.76 -6.87 1.40
C ILE A 73 -22.00 -6.76 2.28
N ASP A 74 -21.96 -7.31 3.48
CA ASP A 74 -22.98 -7.07 4.50
C ASP A 74 -22.75 -5.72 5.18
N LEU A 75 -23.64 -4.75 4.93
CA LEU A 75 -23.54 -3.44 5.55
C LEU A 75 -23.63 -3.50 7.08
N LYS A 76 -24.30 -4.48 7.68
CA LYS A 76 -24.37 -4.62 9.15
C LYS A 76 -22.99 -4.91 9.74
N LYS A 77 -22.17 -5.67 9.01
CA LYS A 77 -20.78 -6.00 9.38
C LYS A 77 -19.79 -4.85 9.16
N LEU A 78 -20.18 -3.80 8.45
CA LEU A 78 -19.36 -2.60 8.30
C LEU A 78 -19.42 -1.73 9.56
N ASN A 79 -18.67 -2.12 10.59
CA ASN A 79 -18.53 -1.38 11.84
C ASN A 79 -17.09 -1.51 12.38
N PHE A 80 -16.75 -0.68 13.37
CA PHE A 80 -15.40 -0.61 13.93
C PHE A 80 -14.91 -1.96 14.47
N GLU A 81 -15.75 -2.67 15.23
CA GLU A 81 -15.37 -3.91 15.91
C GLU A 81 -15.01 -5.04 14.94
N VAL A 82 -15.83 -5.21 13.88
CA VAL A 82 -15.58 -6.21 12.84
C VAL A 82 -14.35 -5.84 12.03
N LEU A 83 -14.26 -4.57 11.58
CA LEU A 83 -13.10 -4.13 10.82
C LEU A 83 -11.80 -4.27 11.61
N ASN A 84 -11.81 -4.00 12.92
CA ASN A 84 -10.62 -4.11 13.75
C ASN A 84 -10.11 -5.56 13.86
N LYS A 85 -11.00 -6.56 13.77
CA LYS A 85 -10.63 -7.98 13.69
C LYS A 85 -10.09 -8.35 12.32
N CYS A 86 -10.54 -7.67 11.28
CA CYS A 86 -10.15 -7.94 9.89
C CYS A 86 -8.84 -7.26 9.48
N PHE A 87 -8.53 -6.11 10.07
CA PHE A 87 -7.28 -5.39 9.91
C PHE A 87 -6.34 -5.71 11.07
N SER A 88 -5.56 -6.80 10.94
CA SER A 88 -4.71 -7.33 12.01
C SER A 88 -3.42 -6.54 12.29
N LYS A 89 -3.10 -5.51 11.50
CA LYS A 89 -1.89 -4.68 11.69
C LYS A 89 -2.23 -3.43 12.52
N PRO A 90 -1.76 -3.29 13.77
CA PRO A 90 -2.11 -2.16 14.65
C PRO A 90 -1.54 -0.82 14.18
N THR A 91 -0.53 -0.83 13.31
CA THR A 91 0.16 0.36 12.79
C THR A 91 -0.51 0.98 11.56
N ILE A 92 -1.64 0.41 11.10
CA ILE A 92 -2.37 0.88 9.92
C ILE A 92 -3.70 1.49 10.38
N GLY A 93 -3.88 2.78 10.13
CA GLY A 93 -5.18 3.44 10.19
C GLY A 93 -6.00 3.11 8.96
N TYR A 94 -7.31 2.93 9.10
CA TYR A 94 -8.18 2.63 7.97
C TYR A 94 -9.51 3.38 8.02
N LEU A 95 -10.01 3.66 6.82
CA LEU A 95 -11.34 4.20 6.57
C LEU A 95 -11.96 3.35 5.47
N VAL A 96 -13.12 2.76 5.75
CA VAL A 96 -13.87 1.96 4.80
C VAL A 96 -15.21 2.63 4.57
N LYS A 97 -15.50 2.95 3.32
CA LYS A 97 -16.73 3.62 2.89
C LYS A 97 -17.45 2.80 1.84
N ILE A 98 -18.77 2.71 1.95
CA ILE A 98 -19.65 2.27 0.88
C ILE A 98 -20.39 3.49 0.36
N GLN A 99 -20.33 3.68 -0.95
CA GLN A 99 -21.09 4.68 -1.67
C GLN A 99 -22.02 3.99 -2.68
N ASP A 100 -23.15 4.59 -3.00
CA ASP A 100 -23.96 4.12 -4.12
C ASP A 100 -23.32 4.52 -5.47
N LEU A 101 -23.95 4.14 -6.58
CA LEU A 101 -23.47 4.46 -7.92
C LEU A 101 -23.51 5.98 -8.21
N GLU A 102 -24.34 6.74 -7.50
CA GLU A 102 -24.44 8.20 -7.58
C GLU A 102 -23.34 8.89 -6.75
N GLY A 103 -22.58 8.12 -5.97
CA GLY A 103 -21.48 8.59 -5.13
C GLY A 103 -21.92 9.06 -3.74
N LYS A 104 -23.20 8.91 -3.38
CA LYS A 104 -23.71 9.24 -2.06
C LYS A 104 -23.21 8.20 -1.05
N GLU A 105 -22.78 8.70 0.10
CA GLU A 105 -22.31 7.85 1.20
C GLU A 105 -23.48 7.05 1.79
N VAL A 106 -23.36 5.72 1.74
CA VAL A 106 -24.34 4.78 2.32
C VAL A 106 -23.93 4.43 3.75
N LYS A 107 -22.66 4.08 3.96
CA LYS A 107 -22.14 3.73 5.28
C LYS A 107 -20.63 3.88 5.36
N VAL A 108 -20.14 4.31 6.52
CA VAL A 108 -18.72 4.49 6.79
C VAL A 108 -18.34 3.90 8.14
N ALA A 109 -17.20 3.23 8.18
CA ALA A 109 -16.57 2.79 9.41
C ALA A 109 -15.06 3.05 9.34
N SER A 110 -14.48 3.50 10.44
CA SER A 110 -13.07 3.86 10.48
C SER A 110 -12.43 3.57 11.83
N LYS A 111 -11.14 3.23 11.80
CA LYS A 111 -10.25 3.22 12.96
C LYS A 111 -9.10 4.16 12.65
N LEU A 112 -9.22 5.34 13.21
CA LEU A 112 -8.29 6.43 12.97
C LEU A 112 -8.02 7.10 14.29
N ASP A 113 -6.75 7.31 14.62
CA ASP A 113 -6.39 8.18 15.72
C ASP A 113 -6.76 9.65 15.41
N ALA A 114 -6.75 10.51 16.43
CA ALA A 114 -7.12 11.91 16.27
C ALA A 114 -6.25 12.66 15.23
N ARG A 115 -4.99 12.25 15.06
CA ARG A 115 -4.07 12.83 14.07
C ARG A 115 -4.45 12.35 12.67
N GLN A 116 -4.61 11.05 12.46
CA GLN A 116 -5.03 10.42 11.21
C GLN A 116 -6.37 10.95 10.69
N LYS A 117 -7.35 11.22 11.59
CA LYS A 117 -8.63 11.83 11.20
C LYS A 117 -8.45 13.21 10.57
N ALA A 118 -7.54 14.03 11.10
CA ALA A 118 -7.24 15.35 10.54
C ALA A 118 -6.56 15.26 9.17
N TYR A 119 -5.83 14.17 8.91
CA TYR A 119 -5.09 13.94 7.66
C TYR A 119 -5.86 13.17 6.58
N LEU A 120 -7.06 12.67 6.86
CA LEU A 120 -7.86 11.90 5.90
C LEU A 120 -8.44 12.67 4.71
N PRO A 121 -8.90 13.93 4.86
CA PRO A 121 -9.15 14.76 3.69
C PRO A 121 -7.84 15.10 2.93
N ILE A 122 -6.69 14.74 3.49
CA ILE A 122 -5.33 15.07 3.06
C ILE A 122 -4.55 13.77 2.77
N CYS A 123 -5.15 12.81 2.04
CA CYS A 123 -4.32 11.85 1.26
C CYS A 123 -3.66 12.56 0.06
N LYS A 124 -2.98 13.67 0.35
CA LYS A 124 -2.15 14.47 -0.55
C LYS A 124 -0.85 14.77 0.20
N ASP A 125 0.22 14.11 -0.23
CA ASP A 125 1.63 14.49 -0.05
C ASP A 125 2.10 14.90 1.35
N LEU A 126 1.90 14.04 2.36
CA LEU A 126 2.61 14.17 3.63
C LEU A 126 3.85 13.28 3.68
N LYS A 127 5.01 13.88 3.94
CA LYS A 127 6.31 13.17 3.99
C LYS A 127 6.38 12.05 5.04
N SER A 128 5.54 12.08 6.08
CA SER A 128 5.58 11.15 7.20
C SER A 128 4.59 9.98 7.10
N TYR A 129 3.69 9.98 6.13
CA TYR A 129 2.66 8.94 5.97
C TYR A 129 2.61 8.44 4.52
N GLU A 130 2.38 7.14 4.37
CA GLU A 130 1.94 6.52 3.12
C GLU A 130 0.43 6.36 3.22
N CYS A 131 -0.30 7.04 2.34
CA CYS A 131 -1.72 6.80 2.14
C CYS A 131 -1.91 5.96 0.88
N TYR A 132 -2.81 4.99 0.96
CA TYR A 132 -3.28 4.24 -0.18
C TYR A 132 -4.80 4.28 -0.20
N SER A 133 -5.38 4.66 -1.32
CA SER A 133 -6.84 4.65 -1.53
C SER A 133 -7.17 3.69 -2.65
N ARG A 134 -8.17 2.84 -2.43
CA ARG A 134 -8.72 2.00 -3.48
C ARG A 134 -10.23 2.07 -3.51
N LYS A 135 -10.74 2.40 -4.68
CA LYS A 135 -12.14 2.34 -5.03
C LYS A 135 -12.41 1.13 -5.91
N THR A 136 -13.40 0.32 -5.58
CA THR A 136 -13.80 -0.84 -6.37
C THR A 136 -15.31 -1.01 -6.37
N ILE A 137 -15.86 -1.50 -7.47
CA ILE A 137 -17.30 -1.78 -7.57
C ILE A 137 -17.60 -3.06 -6.80
N VAL A 138 -18.63 -3.02 -5.97
CA VAL A 138 -19.07 -4.15 -5.13
C VAL A 138 -20.58 -4.22 -5.12
N SER A 139 -21.08 -5.42 -4.83
CA SER A 139 -22.45 -5.58 -4.37
C SER A 139 -22.48 -5.45 -2.85
N TYR A 140 -23.51 -4.80 -2.31
CA TYR A 140 -23.73 -4.72 -0.86
C TYR A 140 -25.18 -5.07 -0.53
N TYR A 141 -25.37 -5.77 0.59
CA TYR A 141 -26.66 -6.20 1.09
C TYR A 141 -27.18 -5.19 2.11
N GLN A 142 -28.37 -4.67 1.86
CA GLN A 142 -29.07 -3.72 2.73
C GLN A 142 -30.56 -4.07 2.76
N GLU A 143 -31.14 -4.22 3.95
CA GLU A 143 -32.60 -4.31 4.12
C GLU A 143 -33.27 -5.37 3.22
N ASN A 144 -32.65 -6.55 3.11
CA ASN A 144 -33.09 -7.68 2.28
C ASN A 144 -32.89 -7.53 0.76
N GLU A 145 -32.22 -6.48 0.31
CA GLU A 145 -31.90 -6.26 -1.10
C GLU A 145 -30.39 -6.24 -1.34
N VAL A 146 -29.96 -6.74 -2.50
CA VAL A 146 -28.59 -6.58 -2.99
C VAL A 146 -28.55 -5.37 -3.91
N LYS A 147 -27.74 -4.39 -3.56
CA LYS A 147 -27.49 -3.17 -4.34
C LYS A 147 -26.05 -3.15 -4.83
N THR A 148 -25.77 -2.31 -5.81
CA THR A 148 -24.41 -2.12 -6.35
C THR A 148 -23.92 -0.73 -5.98
N GLY A 149 -22.63 -0.62 -5.70
CA GLY A 149 -22.00 0.66 -5.39
C GLY A 149 -20.50 0.56 -5.40
N TYR A 150 -19.86 1.53 -4.76
CA TYR A 150 -18.42 1.61 -4.63
C TYR A 150 -18.00 1.33 -3.19
N LEU A 151 -17.07 0.40 -3.02
CA LEU A 151 -16.27 0.25 -1.83
C LEU A 151 -15.00 1.08 -1.99
N THR A 152 -14.80 2.01 -1.06
CA THR A 152 -13.54 2.75 -0.91
C THR A 152 -12.86 2.31 0.37
N ILE A 153 -11.63 1.82 0.26
CA ILE A 153 -10.75 1.53 1.40
C ILE A 153 -9.57 2.48 1.32
N ASP A 154 -9.48 3.37 2.31
CA ASP A 154 -8.33 4.24 2.53
C ASP A 154 -7.51 3.66 3.68
N LEU A 155 -6.22 3.45 3.43
CA LEU A 155 -5.24 2.93 4.38
C LEU A 155 -4.19 4.01 4.62
N ILE A 156 -3.81 4.20 5.87
CA ILE A 156 -2.80 5.16 6.28
C ILE A 156 -1.77 4.43 7.12
N LYS A 157 -0.51 4.50 6.71
CA LYS A 157 0.61 3.91 7.41
C LYS A 157 1.67 4.97 7.65
N GLN A 158 2.26 5.01 8.83
CA GLN A 158 3.40 5.89 9.10
C GLN A 158 4.63 5.39 8.31
N LYS A 159 5.30 6.28 7.57
CA LYS A 159 6.57 5.96 6.92
C LYS A 159 7.62 5.73 8.00
N GLY A 160 8.04 4.47 8.15
CA GLY A 160 9.20 4.04 8.94
C GLY A 160 9.48 4.89 10.17
N GLY A 161 8.63 4.81 11.20
CA GLY A 161 9.10 5.04 12.56
C GLY A 161 9.75 3.75 13.02
N PHE A 162 11.07 3.75 13.23
CA PHE A 162 11.64 2.81 14.20
C PHE A 162 10.84 3.00 15.49
N SER A 163 9.97 2.06 15.81
CA SER A 163 9.50 1.91 17.17
C SER A 163 10.71 1.38 17.92
N LEU A 164 11.52 2.28 18.48
CA LEU A 164 12.37 1.94 19.60
C LEU A 164 11.42 1.49 20.70
N VAL A 165 11.31 0.16 20.82
CA VAL A 165 10.92 -0.48 22.08
C VAL A 165 11.97 -0.11 23.13
#